data_AF-A0A963PZV1-F1
#
_entry.id   AF-A0A963PZV1-F1
#
_cell.length_a   1.000
_cell.length_b   1.000
_cell.length_c   1.000
_cell.angle_alpha   90.00
_cell.angle_beta   90.00
_cell.angle_gamma   90.00
#
_symmetry.space_group_name_H-M   'P 1'
#
loop_
_entity.id
_entity.type
_entity.pdbx_description
1 polymer ?
#
loop_
_entity_poly.entity_id
_entity_poly.type
_entity_poly.pdbx_seq_one_letter_code
_entity_poly.pdbx_strand_id
1 'polypeptide(L)'
;MKLGPLDPGEFAALHLIAVRIGRLSEARIAAARLVIQEGKTYKYAAELHHVTAQAVWNTVARMNALLSAYREAKTLEAAEAGTRPKRGQPRPRTAQKKTGAP
;
A
#
# COMPACT_ATOMS: atom_id res chain seq x y z
N MET A 1 -5.86 15.16 -1.17
CA MET A 1 -4.60 14.77 -0.52
C MET A 1 -3.57 14.48 -1.60
N LYS A 2 -2.42 15.19 -1.61
CA LYS A 2 -1.29 14.85 -2.50
C LYS A 2 -0.49 13.74 -1.80
N LEU A 3 -0.55 12.53 -2.32
CA LEU A 3 0.31 11.43 -1.89
C LEU A 3 1.74 11.80 -2.32
N GLY A 4 2.69 11.75 -1.38
CA GLY A 4 4.12 11.99 -1.65
C GLY A 4 4.66 11.01 -2.70
N PRO A 5 5.93 11.19 -3.14
CA PRO A 5 6.52 10.39 -4.21
C PRO A 5 6.37 8.88 -3.92
N LEU A 6 5.82 8.12 -4.88
CA LEU A 6 5.72 6.66 -4.77
C LEU A 6 7.11 6.04 -4.84
N ASP A 7 7.42 5.20 -3.85
CA ASP A 7 8.58 4.33 -3.91
C ASP A 7 8.41 3.28 -5.04
N PRO A 8 9.48 2.87 -5.74
CA PRO A 8 9.41 1.87 -6.81
C PRO A 8 8.78 0.54 -6.35
N GLY A 9 8.99 0.12 -5.10
CA GLY A 9 8.39 -1.09 -4.53
C GLY A 9 6.89 -0.97 -4.29
N GLU A 10 6.42 0.20 -3.83
CA GLU A 10 4.98 0.47 -3.68
C GLU A 10 4.27 0.48 -5.04
N PHE A 11 4.91 1.02 -6.07
CA PHE A 11 4.35 1.02 -7.42
C PHE A 11 4.24 -0.40 -8.00
N ALA A 12 5.22 -1.27 -7.78
CA ALA A 12 5.18 -2.65 -8.26
C ALA A 12 4.01 -3.44 -7.63
N ALA A 13 3.78 -3.27 -6.32
CA ALA A 13 2.65 -3.88 -5.61
C ALA A 13 1.31 -3.33 -6.14
N LEU A 14 1.22 -2.01 -6.34
CA LEU A 14 0.04 -1.38 -6.93
C LEU A 14 -0.23 -1.82 -8.36
N HIS A 15 0.81 -1.99 -9.18
CA HIS A 15 0.70 -2.47 -10.54
C HIS A 15 0.08 -3.87 -10.56
N LEU A 16 0.58 -4.79 -9.73
CA LEU A 16 0.02 -6.13 -9.59
C LEU A 16 -1.46 -6.11 -9.17
N ILE A 17 -1.83 -5.26 -8.20
CA ILE A 17 -3.22 -5.13 -7.73
C ILE A 17 -4.11 -4.52 -8.84
N ALA A 18 -3.64 -3.47 -9.51
CA ALA A 18 -4.38 -2.77 -10.56
C ALA A 18 -4.63 -3.66 -11.79
N VAL A 19 -3.61 -4.43 -12.22
CA VAL A 19 -3.72 -5.38 -13.33
C VAL A 19 -4.61 -6.56 -12.94
N ARG A 20 -4.37 -7.18 -11.78
CA ARG A 20 -4.94 -8.49 -11.45
C ARG A 20 -6.34 -8.40 -10.82
N ILE A 21 -6.61 -7.36 -10.04
CA ILE A 21 -7.90 -7.14 -9.37
C ILE A 21 -8.71 -6.08 -10.11
N GLY A 22 -8.09 -4.97 -10.49
CA GLY A 22 -8.77 -3.86 -11.16
C GLY A 22 -9.08 -4.08 -12.65
N ARG A 23 -8.52 -5.13 -13.27
CA ARG A 23 -8.54 -5.40 -14.72
C ARG A 23 -8.21 -4.14 -15.54
N LEU A 24 -7.30 -3.32 -15.04
CA LEU A 24 -6.89 -2.09 -15.72
C LEU A 24 -5.94 -2.43 -16.86
N SER A 25 -6.13 -1.75 -18.00
CA SER A 25 -5.23 -1.86 -19.16
C SER A 25 -3.83 -1.37 -18.79
N GLU A 26 -2.79 -2.11 -19.22
CA GLU A 26 -1.39 -1.75 -19.00
C GLU A 26 -1.06 -0.34 -19.51
N ALA A 27 -1.62 0.06 -20.66
CA ALA A 27 -1.44 1.41 -21.22
C ALA A 27 -1.95 2.51 -20.28
N ARG A 28 -3.07 2.26 -19.60
CA ARG A 28 -3.63 3.22 -18.62
C ARG A 28 -2.80 3.28 -17.35
N ILE A 29 -2.23 2.16 -16.93
CA ILE A 29 -1.34 2.09 -15.75
C ILE A 29 -0.01 2.80 -16.04
N ALA A 30 0.56 2.59 -17.23
CA ALA A 30 1.77 3.30 -17.66
C ALA A 30 1.54 4.81 -17.73
N ALA A 31 0.40 5.25 -18.30
CA ALA A 31 0.03 6.67 -18.29
C ALA A 31 -0.16 7.23 -16.88
N ALA A 32 -0.83 6.49 -15.99
CA ALA A 32 -1.01 6.90 -14.60
C ALA A 32 0.33 7.02 -13.85
N ARG A 33 1.30 6.15 -14.16
CA ARG A 33 2.66 6.21 -13.61
C ARG A 33 3.34 7.55 -13.91
N LEU A 34 3.27 8.03 -15.16
CA LEU A 34 3.85 9.31 -15.55
C LEU A 34 3.26 10.48 -14.74
N VAL A 35 1.96 10.43 -14.46
CA VAL A 35 1.29 11.46 -13.65
C VAL A 35 1.71 11.37 -12.19
N ILE A 36 1.76 10.16 -11.63
CA ILE A 36 1.97 9.93 -10.20
C ILE A 36 3.46 10.04 -9.80
N GLN A 37 4.38 9.44 -10.58
CA GLN A 37 5.81 9.42 -10.26
C GLN A 37 6.56 10.61 -10.86
N GLU A 38 6.25 10.99 -12.10
CA GLU A 38 7.01 12.02 -12.81
C GLU A 38 6.31 13.39 -12.81
N GLY A 39 5.12 13.48 -12.20
CA GLY A 39 4.36 14.74 -12.11
C GLY A 39 3.91 15.29 -13.46
N LYS A 40 3.87 14.45 -14.50
CA LYS A 40 3.44 14.87 -15.84
C LYS A 40 1.96 15.22 -15.86
N THR A 41 1.56 16.05 -16.83
CA THR A 41 0.14 16.39 -17.00
C THR A 41 -0.64 15.18 -17.51
N TYR A 42 -1.93 15.11 -17.16
CA TYR A 42 -2.83 14.06 -17.66
C TYR A 42 -2.89 14.03 -19.19
N LYS A 43 -2.86 15.20 -19.84
CA LYS A 43 -2.88 15.32 -21.30
C LYS A 43 -1.63 14.69 -21.92
N TYR A 44 -0.45 15.01 -21.40
CA TYR A 44 0.81 14.46 -21.89
C TYR A 44 0.85 12.93 -21.76
N ALA A 45 0.49 12.41 -20.60
CA ALA A 45 0.46 10.97 -20.35
C ALA A 45 -0.57 10.24 -21.22
N ALA A 46 -1.70 10.87 -21.50
CA ALA A 46 -2.75 10.34 -22.37
C ALA A 46 -2.29 10.25 -23.83
N GLU A 47 -1.66 11.30 -24.35
CA GLU A 47 -1.13 11.36 -25.72
C GLU A 47 -0.03 10.30 -25.93
N LEU A 48 0.91 10.17 -24.99
CA LEU A 48 2.02 9.23 -25.10
C LEU A 48 1.58 7.75 -25.12
N HIS A 49 0.49 7.43 -24.43
CA HIS A 49 -0.02 6.05 -24.32
C HIS A 49 -1.28 5.80 -25.15
N HIS A 50 -1.66 6.72 -26.03
CA HIS A 50 -2.85 6.61 -26.89
C HIS A 50 -4.14 6.26 -26.13
N VAL A 51 -4.32 6.86 -24.96
CA VAL A 51 -5.54 6.75 -24.13
C VAL A 51 -6.17 8.12 -23.93
N THR A 52 -7.41 8.17 -23.44
CA THR A 52 -8.06 9.46 -23.15
C THR A 52 -7.58 10.02 -21.81
N ALA A 53 -7.47 11.36 -21.70
CA ALA A 53 -7.10 12.02 -20.44
C ALA A 53 -8.05 11.66 -19.28
N GLN A 54 -9.35 11.47 -19.58
CA GLN A 54 -10.34 11.00 -18.61
C GLN A 54 -10.02 9.59 -18.11
N ALA A 55 -9.58 8.68 -19.00
CA ALA A 55 -9.19 7.33 -18.60
C ALA A 55 -7.94 7.35 -17.71
N VAL A 56 -6.98 8.23 -17.99
CA VAL A 56 -5.79 8.43 -17.12
C VAL A 56 -6.24 8.94 -15.75
N TRP A 57 -7.09 9.97 -15.69
CA TRP A 57 -7.58 10.52 -14.43
C TRP A 57 -8.32 9.47 -13.58
N ASN A 58 -9.24 8.71 -14.19
CA ASN A 58 -9.95 7.62 -13.51
C ASN A 58 -8.98 6.55 -12.96
N THR A 59 -7.93 6.25 -13.73
CA THR A 59 -6.91 5.26 -13.34
C THR A 59 -6.06 5.78 -12.18
N VAL A 60 -5.63 7.04 -12.23
CA VAL A 60 -4.90 7.70 -11.13
C VAL A 60 -5.73 7.72 -9.85
N ALA A 61 -7.02 8.07 -9.93
CA ALA A 61 -7.92 8.07 -8.77
C ALA A 61 -8.04 6.67 -8.14
N ARG A 62 -8.21 5.61 -8.96
CA ARG A 62 -8.23 4.22 -8.48
C ARG A 62 -6.90 3.80 -7.86
N MET A 63 -5.77 4.12 -8.48
CA MET A 63 -4.45 3.78 -7.94
C MET A 63 -4.18 4.46 -6.61
N ASN A 64 -4.61 5.71 -6.43
CA ASN A 64 -4.50 6.42 -5.15
C ASN A 64 -5.36 5.78 -4.06
N ALA A 65 -6.59 5.36 -4.38
CA ALA A 65 -7.44 4.63 -3.44
C ALA A 65 -6.82 3.29 -3.01
N LEU A 66 -6.27 2.54 -3.98
CA LEU A 66 -5.53 1.31 -3.71
C LEU A 66 -4.27 1.55 -2.86
N LEU A 67 -3.56 2.66 -3.10
CA LEU A 67 -2.36 3.00 -2.31
C LEU A 67 -2.72 3.30 -0.86
N SER A 68 -3.82 4.02 -0.63
CA SER A 68 -4.33 4.28 0.72
C SER A 68 -4.63 2.97 1.45
N ALA A 69 -5.41 2.09 0.82
CA ALA A 69 -5.76 0.79 1.40
C ALA A 69 -4.52 -0.09 1.64
N TYR A 70 -3.54 -0.08 0.72
CA TYR A 70 -2.28 -0.81 0.88
C TYR A 70 -1.46 -0.28 2.06
N ARG A 71 -1.34 1.03 2.22
CA ARG A 71 -0.62 1.64 3.34
C ARG A 71 -1.32 1.35 4.67
N GLU A 72 -2.64 1.42 4.72
CA GLU A 72 -3.43 1.03 5.88
C GLU A 72 -3.20 -0.44 6.26
N ALA A 73 -3.27 -1.35 5.29
CA ALA A 73 -2.97 -2.77 5.52
C ALA A 73 -1.53 -2.98 6.03
N LYS A 74 -0.55 -2.30 5.44
CA LYS A 74 0.85 -2.37 5.88
C LYS A 74 1.05 -1.85 7.30
N THR A 75 0.32 -0.80 7.69
CA THR A 75 0.36 -0.30 9.07
C THR A 75 -0.26 -1.28 10.06
N LEU A 76 -1.33 -1.99 9.67
CA LEU A 76 -1.94 -3.04 10.49
C LEU A 76 -1.01 -4.25 10.64
N GLU A 77 -0.37 -4.70 9.55
CA GLU A 77 0.63 -5.79 9.62
C GLU A 77 1.83 -5.39 10.50
N ALA A 78 2.30 -4.15 10.41
CA ALA A 78 3.37 -3.65 11.28
C ALA A 78 2.94 -3.58 12.75
N ALA A 79 1.69 -3.21 13.03
CA ALA A 79 1.12 -3.21 14.38
C ALA A 79 0.96 -4.63 14.94
N GLU A 80 0.54 -5.60 14.12
CA GLU A 80 0.49 -7.03 14.50
C GLU A 80 1.90 -7.63 14.71
N ALA A 81 2.87 -7.26 13.88
CA ALA A 81 4.26 -7.67 14.04
C ALA A 81 4.89 -7.13 15.33
N GLY A 82 4.54 -5.90 15.74
CA GLY A 82 4.98 -5.30 17.00
C GLY A 82 4.30 -5.87 18.25
N THR A 83 3.13 -6.48 18.10
CA THR A 83 2.34 -7.04 19.22
C THR A 83 2.48 -8.54 19.38
N ARG A 84 3.14 -9.24 18.44
CA ARG A 84 3.37 -10.69 18.56
C ARG A 84 4.43 -10.97 19.64
N PRO A 85 4.07 -11.54 20.82
CA PRO A 85 5.09 -11.98 21.77
C PRO A 85 5.95 -13.04 21.07
N LYS A 86 7.28 -12.91 21.18
CA LYS A 86 8.23 -13.91 20.68
C LYS A 86 7.80 -15.28 21.21
N ARG A 87 7.42 -16.19 20.30
CA ARG A 87 7.04 -17.57 20.62
C ARG A 87 8.26 -18.22 21.28
N GLY A 88 8.25 -18.29 22.61
CA GLY A 88 9.40 -18.74 23.42
C GLY A 88 9.72 -17.88 24.64
N GLN A 89 9.07 -16.74 24.87
CA GLN A 89 9.28 -15.99 26.12
C GLN A 89 8.63 -16.77 27.29
N PRO A 90 9.40 -17.19 28.31
CA PRO A 90 8.82 -17.88 29.46
C PRO A 90 7.81 -16.93 30.11
N ARG A 91 6.59 -17.41 30.31
CA ARG A 91 5.62 -16.73 31.18
C ARG A 91 6.33 -16.44 32.50
N PRO A 92 6.38 -15.19 33.00
CA PRO A 92 6.88 -14.96 34.34
C PRO A 92 5.99 -15.78 35.28
N ARG A 93 6.59 -16.80 35.92
CA ARG A 93 5.96 -17.56 36.98
C ARG A 93 5.60 -16.54 38.05
N THR A 94 4.32 -16.24 38.19
CA THR A 94 3.80 -15.58 39.38
C THR A 94 4.27 -16.41 40.56
N ALA A 95 5.22 -15.86 41.32
CA ALA A 95 5.74 -16.50 42.51
C ALA A 95 4.54 -16.71 43.45
N GLN A 96 4.14 -17.97 43.64
CA GLN A 96 3.24 -18.35 44.70
C GLN A 96 3.90 -17.93 46.01
N LYS A 97 3.41 -16.81 46.57
CA LYS A 97 3.75 -16.39 47.91
C LYS A 97 3.09 -17.41 48.85
N LYS A 98 3.81 -18.49 49.17
CA LYS A 98 3.47 -19.35 50.30
C LYS A 98 3.60 -18.49 51.56
N THR A 99 2.49 -17.94 52.04
CA THR A 99 2.37 -17.52 53.44
C THR A 99 2.16 -18.78 54.27
N GLY A 100 3.28 -19.43 54.61
CA GLY A 100 3.36 -20.21 55.84
C GLY A 100 3.83 -19.28 56.94
N ALA A 101 3.06 -19.16 58.00
CA ALA A 101 3.46 -18.51 59.24
C ALA A 101 3.01 -19.41 60.41
N PRO A 102 3.79 -19.41 61.50
CA PRO A 102 3.95 -20.51 62.46
C PRO A 102 2.78 -20.74 63.41
#